data_AF-A0A6N7RMV2-F1
#
_entry.id   AF-A0A6N7RMV2-F1
#
_cell.length_a   1.000
_cell.length_b   1.000
_cell.length_c   1.000
_cell.angle_alpha   90.00
_cell.angle_beta   90.00
_cell.angle_gamma   90.00
#
_symmetry.space_group_name_H-M   'P 1'
#
loop_
_entity.id
_entity.type
_entity.pdbx_description
1 polymer ?
#
loop_
_entity_poly.entity_id
_entity_poly.type
_entity_poly.pdbx_seq_one_letter_code
_entity_poly.pdbx_strand_id
1 'polypeptide(L)'
;MQKPVPGWTPSQFKPNDYVNMHALRDEVSNTSASAANKARNIREYTLGEEIANSISHGIGVLLAIAAIPILVVRALDDGGGIYLFAALVYTLTMLLEYTMSTLYHAIAVDRAKRVFKVLDHSCIYLFIAGSYTPFCLISLADSGGVWLCAFVWLVALAGVACEAFWVFRPRWVSAVLYLLMGWCVVWFLPALIEAIPGPGLWLLVGGGICYSIGCIFYVLKKVPYMHSLFHLWVLAGSVLQFLAISLYVM
;
A
#
# COMPACT_ATOMS: atom_id res chain seq x y z
N MET A 1 9.61 -37.87 -33.54
CA MET A 1 9.63 -38.05 -32.07
C MET A 1 9.37 -36.70 -31.42
N GLN A 2 8.17 -36.47 -30.90
CA GLN A 2 7.86 -35.27 -30.11
C GLN A 2 8.63 -35.34 -28.78
N LYS A 3 9.38 -34.28 -28.44
CA LYS A 3 9.93 -34.12 -27.08
C LYS A 3 8.78 -34.07 -26.08
N PRO A 4 8.87 -34.72 -24.91
CA PRO A 4 7.85 -34.59 -23.88
C PRO A 4 7.79 -33.12 -23.44
N VAL A 5 6.57 -32.60 -23.35
CA VAL A 5 6.29 -31.32 -22.69
C VAL A 5 6.70 -31.48 -21.22
N PRO A 6 7.60 -30.66 -20.66
CA PRO A 6 7.79 -30.67 -19.21
C PRO A 6 6.47 -30.26 -18.58
N GLY A 7 5.85 -31.18 -17.86
CA GLY A 7 4.65 -30.92 -17.07
C GLY A 7 4.94 -29.78 -16.09
N TRP A 8 4.00 -28.84 -15.98
CA TRP A 8 4.03 -27.76 -15.01
C TRP A 8 4.15 -28.32 -13.58
N THR A 9 5.23 -27.97 -12.87
CA THR A 9 5.42 -28.23 -11.44
C THR A 9 5.36 -26.91 -10.66
N PRO A 10 4.51 -26.79 -9.62
CA PRO A 10 4.50 -25.62 -8.73
C PRO A 10 5.85 -25.42 -8.02
N SER A 11 6.43 -24.22 -8.11
CA SER A 11 7.82 -23.90 -7.69
C SER A 11 8.07 -23.73 -6.19
N GLN A 12 7.09 -24.02 -5.32
CA GLN A 12 7.34 -24.07 -3.87
C GLN A 12 8.39 -25.13 -3.47
N PHE A 13 8.84 -25.98 -4.42
CA PHE A 13 9.85 -27.02 -4.22
C PHE A 13 10.83 -27.12 -5.42
N LYS A 14 12.05 -26.57 -5.23
CA LYS A 14 13.37 -26.82 -5.87
C LYS A 14 13.90 -25.74 -6.84
N PRO A 15 15.22 -25.39 -6.75
CA PRO A 15 16.35 -26.16 -6.18
C PRO A 15 16.81 -25.77 -4.76
N ASN A 16 17.48 -26.70 -4.08
CA ASN A 16 18.01 -26.59 -2.70
C ASN A 16 19.39 -25.89 -2.63
N ASP A 17 19.81 -25.15 -3.65
CA ASP A 17 21.13 -24.51 -3.72
C ASP A 17 21.05 -23.06 -4.26
N TYR A 18 21.76 -22.15 -3.58
CA TYR A 18 21.78 -20.71 -3.87
C TYR A 18 22.19 -20.37 -5.33
N VAL A 19 23.00 -21.22 -5.95
CA VAL A 19 23.52 -21.01 -7.32
C VAL A 19 22.41 -21.01 -8.36
N ASN A 20 21.43 -21.91 -8.24
CA ASN A 20 20.32 -21.96 -9.19
C ASN A 20 19.27 -20.88 -8.95
N MET A 21 19.15 -20.34 -7.72
CA MET A 21 18.29 -19.18 -7.44
C MET A 21 18.75 -17.93 -8.21
N HIS A 22 20.08 -17.72 -8.34
CA HIS A 22 20.61 -16.62 -9.13
C HIS A 22 20.30 -16.75 -10.62
N ALA A 23 20.34 -17.97 -11.16
CA ALA A 23 20.04 -18.22 -12.57
C ALA A 23 18.58 -17.89 -12.94
N LEU A 24 17.66 -18.03 -11.98
CA LEU A 24 16.22 -17.81 -12.18
C LEU A 24 15.78 -16.35 -11.88
N ARG A 25 16.67 -15.48 -11.36
CA ARG A 25 16.30 -14.13 -10.91
C ARG A 25 15.72 -13.26 -12.00
N ASP A 26 16.27 -13.39 -13.20
CA ASP A 26 15.92 -12.58 -14.36
C ASP A 26 14.87 -13.28 -15.25
N GLU A 27 14.41 -14.48 -14.86
CA GLU A 27 13.31 -15.15 -15.55
C GLU A 27 11.97 -14.44 -15.29
N VAL A 28 11.23 -14.27 -16.38
CA VAL A 28 9.85 -13.79 -16.37
C VAL A 28 8.92 -14.99 -16.17
N SER A 29 7.88 -14.85 -15.36
CA SER A 29 6.93 -15.93 -15.10
C SER A 29 6.23 -16.39 -16.40
N ASN A 30 6.49 -17.61 -16.86
CA ASN A 30 5.87 -18.18 -18.06
C ASN A 30 4.44 -18.65 -17.78
N THR A 31 3.48 -17.72 -17.76
CA THR A 31 2.07 -18.01 -17.49
C THR A 31 1.16 -17.75 -18.70
N SER A 32 -0.10 -18.19 -18.63
CA SER A 32 -1.09 -17.91 -19.69
C SER A 32 -1.36 -16.41 -19.87
N ALA A 33 -1.22 -15.64 -18.78
CA ALA A 33 -1.25 -14.18 -18.80
C ALA A 33 -0.03 -13.58 -19.52
N SER A 34 1.14 -14.22 -19.44
CA SER A 34 2.38 -13.80 -20.10
C SER A 34 2.26 -13.73 -21.62
N ALA A 35 1.56 -14.69 -22.24
CA ALA A 35 1.33 -14.65 -23.69
C ALA A 35 0.45 -13.45 -24.11
N ALA A 36 -0.60 -13.14 -23.36
CA ALA A 36 -1.48 -12.00 -23.62
C ALA A 36 -0.80 -10.65 -23.29
N ASN A 37 0.02 -10.60 -22.24
CA ASN A 37 0.80 -9.43 -21.86
C ASN A 37 1.90 -9.12 -22.87
N LYS A 38 2.55 -10.16 -23.43
CA LYS A 38 3.52 -10.03 -24.52
C LYS A 38 2.88 -9.43 -25.77
N ALA A 39 1.66 -9.86 -26.13
CA ALA A 39 0.90 -9.29 -27.24
C ALA A 39 0.51 -7.81 -27.01
N ARG A 40 0.40 -7.37 -25.75
CA ARG A 40 0.08 -5.98 -25.35
C ARG A 40 1.30 -5.17 -24.94
N ASN A 41 2.51 -5.71 -25.09
CA ASN A 41 3.78 -5.10 -24.70
C ASN A 41 3.80 -4.62 -23.23
N ILE A 42 3.23 -5.41 -22.33
CA ILE A 42 3.19 -5.15 -20.88
C ILE A 42 4.37 -5.88 -20.24
N ARG A 43 5.27 -5.12 -19.59
CA ARG A 43 6.37 -5.69 -18.80
C ARG A 43 5.82 -6.45 -17.59
N GLU A 44 6.23 -7.70 -17.46
CA GLU A 44 6.01 -8.52 -16.27
C GLU A 44 7.22 -8.39 -15.33
N TYR A 45 6.97 -8.49 -14.03
CA TYR A 45 8.05 -8.48 -13.04
C TYR A 45 8.85 -9.78 -13.12
N THR A 46 10.16 -9.67 -12.96
CA THR A 46 11.01 -10.86 -12.81
C THR A 46 10.81 -11.48 -11.44
N LEU A 47 11.25 -12.73 -11.24
CA LEU A 47 11.21 -13.38 -9.93
C LEU A 47 11.93 -12.54 -8.85
N GLY A 48 13.08 -11.94 -9.18
CA GLY A 48 13.81 -11.08 -8.26
C GLY A 48 13.01 -9.83 -7.83
N GLU A 49 12.27 -9.23 -8.75
CA GLU A 49 11.40 -8.09 -8.44
C GLU A 49 10.20 -8.49 -7.59
N GLU A 50 9.55 -9.62 -7.88
CA GLU A 50 8.44 -10.14 -7.08
C GLU A 50 8.88 -10.44 -5.63
N ILE A 51 10.07 -11.02 -5.46
CA ILE A 51 10.68 -11.25 -4.13
C ILE A 51 10.95 -9.92 -3.42
N ALA A 52 11.59 -8.95 -4.09
CA ALA A 52 11.87 -7.65 -3.50
C ALA A 52 10.59 -6.90 -3.08
N ASN A 53 9.55 -6.96 -3.92
CA ASN A 53 8.25 -6.37 -3.64
C ASN A 53 7.55 -7.07 -2.46
N SER A 54 7.59 -8.40 -2.41
CA SER A 54 7.00 -9.20 -1.33
C SER A 54 7.68 -8.93 0.02
N ILE A 55 9.01 -8.90 0.04
CA ILE A 55 9.81 -8.67 1.26
C ILE A 55 9.61 -7.26 1.79
N SER A 56 9.69 -6.24 0.92
CA SER A 56 9.55 -4.84 1.33
C SER A 56 8.22 -4.57 2.04
N HIS A 57 7.10 -5.00 1.47
CA HIS A 57 5.80 -4.89 2.15
C HIS A 57 5.58 -5.93 3.25
N GLY A 58 6.26 -7.08 3.19
CA GLY A 58 6.26 -8.06 4.29
C GLY A 58 6.86 -7.49 5.58
N ILE A 59 7.89 -6.64 5.48
CA ILE A 59 8.40 -5.86 6.60
C ILE A 59 7.31 -4.89 7.10
N GLY A 60 6.57 -4.25 6.19
CA GLY A 60 5.41 -3.43 6.50
C GLY A 60 4.33 -4.18 7.30
N VAL A 61 4.03 -5.45 6.96
CA VAL A 61 3.12 -6.30 7.73
C VAL A 61 3.59 -6.45 9.18
N LEU A 62 4.86 -6.77 9.39
CA LEU A 62 5.42 -6.94 10.74
C LEU A 62 5.36 -5.65 11.55
N LEU A 63 5.68 -4.51 10.92
CA LEU A 63 5.57 -3.20 11.54
C LEU A 63 4.11 -2.83 11.84
N ALA A 64 3.17 -3.16 10.96
CA ALA A 64 1.74 -2.93 11.19
C ALA A 64 1.20 -3.76 12.36
N ILE A 65 1.62 -5.03 12.47
CA ILE A 65 1.29 -5.89 13.62
C ILE A 65 1.82 -5.27 14.93
N ALA A 66 3.04 -4.72 14.93
CA ALA A 66 3.60 -4.04 16.10
C ALA A 66 2.90 -2.71 16.40
N ALA A 67 2.45 -1.97 15.37
CA ALA A 67 1.77 -0.69 15.51
C ALA A 67 0.40 -0.80 16.19
N ILE A 68 -0.33 -1.90 15.97
CA ILE A 68 -1.67 -2.12 16.55
C ILE A 68 -1.67 -2.00 18.08
N PRO A 69 -0.93 -2.83 18.85
CA PRO A 69 -0.95 -2.74 20.30
C PRO A 69 -0.41 -1.41 20.82
N ILE A 70 0.57 -0.80 20.15
CA ILE A 70 1.12 0.51 20.54
C ILE A 70 0.02 1.57 20.49
N LEU A 71 -0.71 1.66 19.36
CA LEU A 71 -1.76 2.66 19.20
C LEU A 71 -3.01 2.34 20.01
N VAL A 72 -3.33 1.06 20.23
CA VAL A 72 -4.43 0.67 21.13
C VAL A 72 -4.16 1.11 22.56
N VAL A 73 -2.94 0.90 23.08
CA VAL A 73 -2.59 1.34 24.43
C VAL A 73 -2.65 2.86 24.55
N ARG A 74 -2.03 3.60 23.62
CA ARG A 74 -2.12 5.07 23.60
C ARG A 74 -3.56 5.56 23.56
N ALA A 75 -4.34 5.04 22.62
CA ALA A 75 -5.74 5.41 22.50
C ALA A 75 -6.56 5.14 23.77
N LEU A 76 -6.24 4.10 24.55
CA LEU A 76 -6.90 3.84 25.83
C LEU A 76 -6.43 4.80 26.93
N ASP A 77 -5.16 5.16 26.96
CA ASP A 77 -4.61 6.17 27.88
C ASP A 77 -5.26 7.55 27.64
N ASP A 78 -5.58 7.88 26.38
CA ASP A 78 -6.25 9.12 25.98
C ASP A 78 -7.80 9.06 26.07
N GLY A 79 -8.33 8.07 26.79
CA GLY A 79 -9.76 7.97 27.13
C GLY A 79 -10.57 7.02 26.26
N GLY A 80 -9.95 6.33 25.30
CA GLY A 80 -10.59 5.31 24.46
C GLY A 80 -11.61 5.91 23.48
N GLY A 81 -12.76 5.25 23.33
CA GLY A 81 -13.85 5.75 22.48
C GLY A 81 -13.42 6.07 21.05
N ILE A 82 -13.47 7.35 20.69
CA ILE A 82 -13.08 7.83 19.35
C ILE A 82 -11.59 7.62 19.05
N TYR A 83 -10.72 7.73 20.06
CA TYR A 83 -9.28 7.45 19.93
C TYR A 83 -9.06 6.00 19.55
N LEU A 84 -9.73 5.07 20.25
CA LEU A 84 -9.60 3.64 19.97
C LEU A 84 -10.16 3.30 18.59
N PHE A 85 -11.30 3.88 18.21
CA PHE A 85 -11.87 3.70 16.88
C PHE A 85 -10.91 4.17 15.79
N ALA A 86 -10.36 5.39 15.91
CA ALA A 86 -9.44 5.93 14.92
C ALA A 86 -8.13 5.14 14.84
N ALA A 87 -7.59 4.71 15.98
CA ALA A 87 -6.40 3.85 16.06
C ALA A 87 -6.61 2.52 15.34
N LEU A 88 -7.74 1.85 15.57
CA LEU A 88 -8.06 0.58 14.93
C LEU A 88 -8.29 0.75 13.43
N VAL A 89 -9.03 1.78 13.01
CA VAL A 89 -9.26 2.05 11.59
C VAL A 89 -7.94 2.27 10.85
N TYR A 90 -7.06 3.11 11.39
CA TYR A 90 -5.74 3.36 10.80
C TYR A 90 -4.88 2.09 10.73
N THR A 91 -4.74 1.38 11.85
CA THR A 91 -3.82 0.24 11.93
C THR A 91 -4.31 -1.00 11.18
N LEU A 92 -5.63 -1.25 11.15
CA LEU A 92 -6.19 -2.38 10.42
C LEU A 92 -6.15 -2.15 8.91
N THR A 93 -6.39 -0.93 8.44
CA THR A 93 -6.23 -0.62 7.00
C THR A 93 -4.77 -0.68 6.57
N MET A 94 -3.84 -0.25 7.42
CA MET A 94 -2.40 -0.42 7.20
C MET A 94 -2.00 -1.90 7.13
N LEU A 95 -2.44 -2.71 8.09
CA LEU A 95 -2.17 -4.15 8.09
C LEU A 95 -2.73 -4.81 6.82
N LEU A 96 -3.94 -4.43 6.42
CA LEU A 96 -4.60 -4.99 5.25
C LEU A 96 -3.86 -4.63 3.95
N GLU A 97 -3.44 -3.38 3.79
CA GLU A 97 -2.68 -2.91 2.63
C GLU A 97 -1.36 -3.67 2.45
N TYR A 98 -0.51 -3.70 3.48
CA TYR A 98 0.73 -4.45 3.41
C TYR A 98 0.51 -5.95 3.20
N THR A 99 -0.50 -6.54 3.85
CA THR A 99 -0.77 -7.98 3.71
C THR A 99 -1.21 -8.33 2.30
N MET A 100 -2.17 -7.57 1.73
CA MET A 100 -2.65 -7.84 0.38
C MET A 100 -1.56 -7.62 -0.66
N SER A 101 -0.69 -6.63 -0.44
CA SER A 101 0.44 -6.36 -1.32
C SER A 101 1.50 -7.47 -1.28
N THR A 102 1.89 -7.92 -0.09
CA THR A 102 2.79 -9.06 0.07
C THR A 102 2.22 -10.31 -0.59
N LEU A 103 0.94 -10.60 -0.40
CA LEU A 103 0.30 -11.77 -1.01
C LEU A 103 0.20 -11.66 -2.53
N TYR A 104 -0.10 -10.47 -3.07
CA TYR A 104 -0.14 -10.24 -4.51
C TYR A 104 1.21 -10.56 -5.19
N HIS A 105 2.31 -10.16 -4.57
CA HIS A 105 3.65 -10.39 -5.10
C HIS A 105 4.19 -11.80 -4.81
N ALA A 106 3.78 -12.43 -3.71
CA ALA A 106 4.22 -13.78 -3.35
C ALA A 106 3.48 -14.88 -4.12
N ILE A 107 2.23 -14.65 -4.53
CA ILE A 107 1.40 -15.66 -5.19
C ILE A 107 1.75 -15.78 -6.67
N ALA A 108 2.18 -16.98 -7.08
CA ALA A 108 2.46 -17.30 -8.49
C ALA A 108 1.23 -17.77 -9.29
N VAL A 109 0.16 -18.21 -8.63
CA VAL A 109 -1.02 -18.80 -9.29
C VAL A 109 -1.85 -17.71 -9.98
N ASP A 110 -1.90 -17.71 -11.32
CA ASP A 110 -2.58 -16.69 -12.16
C ASP A 110 -3.98 -16.25 -11.67
N ARG A 111 -4.85 -17.22 -11.35
CA ARG A 111 -6.22 -16.93 -10.94
C ARG A 111 -6.25 -16.19 -9.60
N ALA A 112 -5.49 -16.66 -8.63
CA ALA A 112 -5.38 -16.03 -7.32
C ALA A 112 -4.66 -14.67 -7.43
N LYS A 113 -3.57 -14.59 -8.19
CA LYS A 113 -2.80 -13.36 -8.42
C LYS A 113 -3.67 -12.22 -8.96
N ARG A 114 -4.63 -12.51 -9.86
CA ARG A 114 -5.60 -11.51 -10.34
C ARG A 114 -6.52 -10.98 -9.23
N VAL A 115 -6.98 -11.84 -8.33
CA VAL A 115 -7.82 -11.43 -7.19
C VAL A 115 -7.00 -10.59 -6.22
N PHE A 116 -5.82 -11.06 -5.81
CA PHE A 116 -4.94 -10.33 -4.90
C PHE A 116 -4.46 -9.00 -5.48
N LYS A 117 -4.31 -8.89 -6.80
CA LYS A 117 -4.04 -7.60 -7.45
C LYS A 117 -5.15 -6.58 -7.21
N VAL A 118 -6.41 -6.99 -7.36
CA VAL A 118 -7.56 -6.11 -7.13
C VAL A 118 -7.64 -5.73 -5.66
N LEU A 119 -7.41 -6.70 -4.76
CA LEU A 119 -7.38 -6.44 -3.31
C LEU A 119 -6.26 -5.49 -2.92
N ASP A 120 -5.02 -5.74 -3.37
CA ASP A 120 -3.85 -4.87 -3.15
C ASP A 120 -4.14 -3.43 -3.57
N HIS A 121 -4.62 -3.21 -4.80
CA HIS A 121 -4.93 -1.86 -5.27
C HIS A 121 -6.11 -1.23 -4.52
N SER A 122 -7.11 -2.03 -4.13
CA SER A 122 -8.24 -1.55 -3.31
C SER A 122 -7.79 -1.11 -1.91
N CYS A 123 -6.84 -1.83 -1.31
CA CYS A 123 -6.38 -1.53 0.04
C CYS A 123 -5.59 -0.23 0.12
N ILE A 124 -4.96 0.23 -0.97
CA ILE A 124 -4.35 1.56 -1.04
C ILE A 124 -5.40 2.65 -0.78
N TYR A 125 -6.59 2.58 -1.41
CA TYR A 125 -7.67 3.53 -1.14
C TYR A 125 -8.10 3.49 0.33
N LEU A 126 -8.30 2.29 0.88
CA LEU A 126 -8.72 2.13 2.26
C LEU A 126 -7.67 2.65 3.24
N PHE A 127 -6.39 2.44 2.96
CA PHE A 127 -5.31 2.90 3.82
C PHE A 127 -5.13 4.42 3.78
N ILE A 128 -5.31 5.06 2.62
CA ILE A 128 -5.35 6.53 2.54
C ILE A 128 -6.52 7.07 3.39
N ALA A 129 -7.72 6.47 3.32
CA ALA A 129 -8.83 6.90 4.17
C ALA A 129 -8.59 6.60 5.66
N GLY A 130 -8.00 5.44 5.96
CA GLY A 130 -7.62 5.03 7.31
C GLY A 130 -6.62 5.99 7.94
N SER A 131 -5.62 6.46 7.20
CA SER A 131 -4.62 7.39 7.71
C SER A 131 -5.15 8.81 7.97
N TYR A 132 -6.21 9.22 7.27
CA TYR A 132 -6.91 10.47 7.57
C TYR A 132 -7.72 10.40 8.87
N THR A 133 -8.18 9.20 9.26
CA THR A 133 -9.19 9.04 10.30
C THR A 133 -8.75 9.62 11.66
N PRO A 134 -7.54 9.37 12.18
CA PRO A 134 -7.06 9.98 13.43
C PRO A 134 -7.00 11.51 13.36
N PHE A 135 -6.40 12.08 12.33
CA PHE A 135 -6.31 13.54 12.17
C PHE A 135 -7.69 14.18 12.07
N CYS A 136 -8.62 13.55 11.34
CA CYS A 136 -9.95 14.08 11.11
C CYS A 136 -10.85 14.02 12.34
N LEU A 137 -10.86 12.88 13.05
CA LEU A 137 -11.80 12.63 14.13
C LEU A 137 -11.28 13.08 15.50
N ILE A 138 -9.97 13.29 15.63
CA ILE A 138 -9.32 13.74 16.87
C ILE A 138 -8.86 15.19 16.70
N SER A 139 -7.81 15.43 15.93
CA SER A 139 -7.19 16.77 15.84
C SER A 139 -8.09 17.83 15.19
N LEU A 140 -8.91 17.43 14.21
CA LEU A 140 -9.79 18.34 13.46
C LEU A 140 -11.26 18.20 13.84
N ALA A 141 -11.59 17.57 14.97
CA ALA A 141 -12.96 17.31 15.40
C ALA A 141 -13.84 18.57 15.34
N ASP A 142 -13.31 19.69 15.86
CA ASP A 142 -14.00 20.99 15.93
C ASP A 142 -13.76 21.90 14.71
N SER A 143 -12.97 21.46 13.74
CA SER A 143 -12.59 22.25 12.55
C SER A 143 -13.11 21.67 11.24
N GLY A 144 -14.16 20.83 11.31
CA GLY A 144 -14.78 20.21 10.14
C GLY A 144 -14.12 18.91 9.69
N GLY A 145 -13.27 18.29 10.51
CA GLY A 145 -12.59 17.04 10.20
C GLY A 145 -13.54 15.89 9.88
N VAL A 146 -14.73 15.84 10.47
CA VAL A 146 -15.76 14.84 10.14
C VAL A 146 -16.17 14.90 8.66
N TRP A 147 -16.28 16.10 8.08
CA TRP A 147 -16.62 16.28 6.67
C TRP A 147 -15.49 15.82 5.75
N LEU A 148 -14.24 16.13 6.11
CA LEU A 148 -13.07 15.64 5.39
C LEU A 148 -13.00 14.12 5.45
N CYS A 149 -13.22 13.53 6.63
CA CYS A 149 -13.24 12.08 6.84
C CYS A 149 -14.29 11.42 5.94
N ALA A 150 -15.53 11.91 5.99
CA ALA A 150 -16.63 11.38 5.17
C ALA A 150 -16.34 11.49 3.67
N PHE A 151 -15.80 12.61 3.22
CA PHE A 151 -15.41 12.82 1.82
C PHE A 151 -14.34 11.82 1.37
N VAL A 152 -13.25 11.71 2.13
CA VAL A 152 -12.13 10.81 1.81
C VAL A 152 -12.60 9.34 1.82
N TRP A 153 -13.39 8.92 2.79
CA TRP A 153 -13.97 7.57 2.82
C TRP A 153 -14.92 7.30 1.65
N LEU A 154 -15.75 8.26 1.26
CA LEU A 154 -16.63 8.12 0.09
C LEU A 154 -15.81 7.92 -1.19
N VAL A 155 -14.76 8.73 -1.39
CA VAL A 155 -13.84 8.61 -2.52
C VAL A 155 -13.10 7.27 -2.48
N ALA A 156 -12.69 6.80 -1.30
CA ALA A 156 -12.05 5.51 -1.12
C ALA A 156 -12.95 4.36 -1.57
N LEU A 157 -14.20 4.34 -1.08
CA LEU A 157 -15.18 3.30 -1.42
C LEU A 157 -15.53 3.33 -2.91
N ALA A 158 -15.67 4.52 -3.51
CA ALA A 158 -15.82 4.66 -4.95
C ALA A 158 -14.59 4.14 -5.71
N GLY A 159 -13.37 4.39 -5.19
CA GLY A 159 -12.11 3.87 -5.72
C GLY A 159 -12.02 2.34 -5.67
N VAL A 160 -12.42 1.73 -4.55
CA VAL A 160 -12.51 0.28 -4.39
C VAL A 160 -13.52 -0.33 -5.36
N ALA A 161 -14.71 0.27 -5.49
CA ALA A 161 -15.69 -0.17 -6.47
C ALA A 161 -15.15 -0.07 -7.91
N CYS A 162 -14.45 1.02 -8.24
CA CYS A 162 -13.79 1.18 -9.53
C CYS A 162 -12.74 0.08 -9.79
N GLU A 163 -11.90 -0.28 -8.81
CA GLU A 163 -10.93 -1.38 -8.98
C GLU A 163 -11.61 -2.74 -9.13
N ALA A 164 -12.72 -2.99 -8.41
CA ALA A 164 -13.47 -4.23 -8.50
C ALA A 164 -14.15 -4.42 -9.87
N PHE A 165 -14.74 -3.36 -10.44
CA PHE A 165 -15.52 -3.45 -11.68
C PHE A 165 -14.74 -3.04 -12.95
N TRP A 166 -13.68 -2.23 -12.83
CA TRP A 166 -12.92 -1.69 -13.98
C TRP A 166 -11.48 -2.20 -14.06
N VAL A 167 -11.35 -3.53 -14.22
CA VAL A 167 -10.08 -4.30 -14.16
C VAL A 167 -9.00 -3.84 -15.16
N PHE A 168 -9.36 -3.17 -16.26
CA PHE A 168 -8.43 -2.72 -17.32
C PHE A 168 -8.14 -1.21 -17.33
N ARG A 169 -8.42 -0.49 -16.23
CA ARG A 169 -8.16 0.96 -16.17
C ARG A 169 -6.66 1.29 -16.31
N PRO A 170 -6.30 2.41 -16.98
CA PRO A 170 -4.92 2.86 -17.05
C PRO A 170 -4.39 3.15 -15.64
N ARG A 171 -3.30 2.49 -15.26
CA ARG A 171 -2.78 2.53 -13.88
C ARG A 171 -2.33 3.92 -13.39
N TRP A 172 -2.03 4.84 -14.31
CA TRP A 172 -1.72 6.22 -13.97
C TRP A 172 -2.94 6.95 -13.40
N VAL A 173 -4.17 6.57 -13.80
CA VAL A 173 -5.41 7.13 -13.25
C VAL A 173 -5.52 6.79 -11.77
N SER A 174 -5.25 5.53 -11.39
CA SER A 174 -5.21 5.13 -9.98
C SER A 174 -4.21 5.97 -9.19
N ALA A 175 -2.98 6.12 -9.71
CA ALA A 175 -1.93 6.90 -9.06
C ALA A 175 -2.33 8.37 -8.84
N VAL A 176 -2.93 9.00 -9.85
CA VAL A 176 -3.45 10.37 -9.75
C VAL A 176 -4.57 10.45 -8.70
N LEU A 177 -5.51 9.51 -8.70
CA LEU A 177 -6.58 9.48 -7.70
C LEU A 177 -6.05 9.29 -6.28
N TYR A 178 -5.08 8.39 -6.08
CA TYR A 178 -4.41 8.21 -4.78
C TYR A 178 -3.74 9.50 -4.32
N LEU A 179 -3.02 10.18 -5.21
CA LEU A 179 -2.32 11.41 -4.88
C LEU A 179 -3.30 12.53 -4.57
N LEU A 180 -4.33 12.74 -5.39
CA LEU A 180 -5.36 13.76 -5.14
C LEU A 180 -6.06 13.53 -3.80
N MET A 181 -6.45 12.29 -3.53
CA MET A 181 -7.07 11.90 -2.26
C MET A 181 -6.11 12.14 -1.08
N GLY A 182 -4.83 11.79 -1.24
CA GLY A 182 -3.80 12.02 -0.23
C GLY A 182 -3.50 13.49 0.05
N TRP A 183 -3.76 14.39 -0.89
CA TRP A 183 -3.53 15.84 -0.76
C TRP A 183 -4.77 16.62 -0.29
N CYS A 184 -5.93 15.99 -0.09
CA CYS A 184 -7.14 16.64 0.44
C CYS A 184 -6.92 17.33 1.80
N VAL A 185 -5.97 16.85 2.59
CA VAL A 185 -5.61 17.42 3.90
C VAL A 185 -5.08 18.85 3.80
N VAL A 186 -4.54 19.27 2.64
CA VAL A 186 -3.97 20.62 2.47
C VAL A 186 -5.01 21.73 2.65
N TRP A 187 -6.28 21.48 2.31
CA TRP A 187 -7.36 22.44 2.58
C TRP A 187 -7.60 22.68 4.07
N PHE A 188 -7.22 21.73 4.92
CA PHE A 188 -7.33 21.82 6.38
C PHE A 188 -5.98 22.14 7.05
N LEU A 189 -4.96 22.51 6.26
CA LEU A 189 -3.63 22.81 6.78
C LEU A 189 -3.61 23.93 7.84
N PRO A 190 -4.35 25.05 7.70
CA PRO A 190 -4.40 26.07 8.75
C PRO A 190 -4.91 25.49 10.09
N ALA A 191 -5.98 24.71 10.06
CA ALA A 191 -6.53 24.07 11.25
C ALA A 191 -5.57 23.02 11.84
N LEU A 192 -4.82 22.29 11.00
CA LEU A 192 -3.80 21.35 11.47
C LEU A 192 -2.61 22.03 12.15
N ILE A 193 -2.19 23.19 11.64
CA ILE A 193 -1.10 23.98 12.25
C ILE A 193 -1.51 24.43 13.67
N GLU A 194 -2.78 24.73 13.88
CA GLU A 194 -3.31 25.10 15.19
C GLU A 194 -3.53 23.88 16.10
N ALA A 195 -3.92 22.74 15.53
CA ALA A 195 -4.30 21.54 16.29
C ALA A 195 -3.12 20.65 16.72
N ILE A 196 -1.98 20.67 16.01
CA ILE A 196 -0.88 19.71 16.22
C ILE A 196 0.45 20.46 16.38
N PRO A 197 1.31 20.06 17.35
CA PRO A 197 2.65 20.61 17.50
C PRO A 197 3.48 20.52 16.21
N GLY A 198 4.35 21.51 15.98
CA GLY A 198 5.20 21.61 14.80
C GLY A 198 5.96 20.32 14.40
N PRO A 199 6.56 19.56 15.34
CA PRO A 199 7.20 18.28 15.01
C PRO A 199 6.24 17.25 14.40
N GLY A 200 5.02 17.13 14.92
CA GLY A 200 3.99 16.24 14.36
C GLY A 200 3.56 16.67 12.96
N LEU A 201 3.45 17.97 12.72
CA LEU A 201 3.17 18.52 11.39
C LEU A 201 4.29 18.20 10.39
N TRP A 202 5.56 18.31 10.79
CA TRP A 202 6.68 17.96 9.91
C TRP A 202 6.76 16.47 9.60
N LEU A 203 6.39 15.60 10.54
CA LEU A 203 6.24 14.17 10.26
C LEU A 203 5.12 13.90 9.24
N LEU A 204 3.97 14.57 9.37
CA LEU A 204 2.86 14.48 8.41
C LEU A 204 3.28 14.96 7.01
N VAL A 205 3.94 16.11 6.92
CA VAL A 205 4.46 16.67 5.66
C VAL A 205 5.51 15.74 5.05
N GLY A 206 6.46 15.24 5.86
CA GLY A 206 7.46 14.28 5.43
C GLY A 206 6.82 13.01 4.87
N GLY A 207 5.79 12.49 5.54
CA GLY A 207 5.00 11.36 5.05
C GLY A 207 4.35 11.63 3.69
N GLY A 208 3.71 12.80 3.53
CA GLY A 208 3.11 13.22 2.26
C GLY A 208 4.14 13.36 1.12
N ILE A 209 5.33 13.87 1.42
CA ILE A 209 6.45 13.94 0.47
C ILE A 209 6.91 12.53 0.07
N CYS A 210 7.08 11.62 1.04
CA CYS A 210 7.45 10.23 0.77
C CYS A 210 6.46 9.57 -0.19
N TYR A 211 5.14 9.69 0.05
CA TYR A 211 4.12 9.15 -0.86
C TYR A 211 4.16 9.79 -2.25
N SER A 212 4.38 11.10 -2.32
CA SER A 212 4.46 11.83 -3.59
C SER A 212 5.66 11.40 -4.43
N ILE A 213 6.83 11.25 -3.80
CA ILE A 213 8.03 10.70 -4.44
C ILE A 213 7.80 9.25 -4.86
N GLY A 214 7.17 8.44 -4.01
CA GLY A 214 6.78 7.07 -4.33
C GLY A 214 5.95 6.99 -5.62
N CYS A 215 4.98 7.89 -5.81
CA CYS A 215 4.14 7.93 -7.01
C CYS A 215 4.97 8.09 -8.30
N ILE A 216 6.09 8.84 -8.26
CA ILE A 216 7.00 8.97 -9.40
C ILE A 216 7.57 7.60 -9.78
N PHE A 217 8.11 6.85 -8.80
CA PHE A 217 8.65 5.51 -9.01
C PHE A 217 7.57 4.51 -9.47
N TYR A 218 6.34 4.64 -8.97
CA TYR A 218 5.21 3.80 -9.39
C TYR A 218 4.89 3.97 -10.88
N VAL A 219 4.90 5.21 -11.40
CA VAL A 219 4.66 5.48 -12.82
C VAL A 219 5.83 4.97 -13.68
N LEU A 220 7.05 5.01 -13.17
CA LEU A 220 8.28 4.57 -13.85
C LEU A 220 8.54 3.04 -13.79
N LYS A 221 7.58 2.23 -13.33
CA LYS A 221 7.72 0.77 -13.16
C LYS A 221 8.06 -0.08 -14.40
N LYS A 222 8.09 0.55 -15.58
CA LYS A 222 8.65 -0.07 -16.79
C LYS A 222 10.16 -0.30 -16.67
N VAL A 223 10.85 0.43 -15.79
CA VAL A 223 12.25 0.22 -15.43
C VAL A 223 12.35 -0.81 -14.29
N PRO A 224 13.32 -1.75 -14.33
CA PRO A 224 13.51 -2.74 -13.28
C PRO A 224 13.61 -2.14 -11.87
N TYR A 225 12.99 -2.81 -10.89
CA TYR A 225 13.01 -2.49 -9.45
C TYR A 225 12.39 -1.14 -9.03
N MET A 226 11.90 -0.31 -9.97
CA MET A 226 11.22 0.95 -9.59
C MET A 226 9.98 0.72 -8.74
N HIS A 227 9.28 -0.41 -8.93
CA HIS A 227 8.14 -0.74 -8.07
C HIS A 227 8.57 -1.09 -6.63
N SER A 228 9.73 -1.73 -6.46
CA SER A 228 10.30 -2.00 -5.14
C SER A 228 10.72 -0.70 -4.45
N LEU A 229 11.27 0.26 -5.19
CA LEU A 229 11.54 1.60 -4.65
C LEU A 229 10.25 2.30 -4.22
N PHE A 230 9.18 2.19 -5.01
CA PHE A 230 7.86 2.68 -4.61
C PHE A 230 7.41 2.09 -3.27
N HIS A 231 7.54 0.77 -3.07
CA HIS A 231 7.21 0.12 -1.79
C HIS A 231 8.01 0.69 -0.61
N LEU A 232 9.31 0.94 -0.79
CA LEU A 232 10.15 1.54 0.26
C LEU A 232 9.71 2.97 0.62
N TRP A 233 9.30 3.77 -0.38
CA TRP A 233 8.79 5.13 -0.13
C TRP A 233 7.42 5.12 0.53
N VAL A 234 6.54 4.18 0.17
CA VAL A 234 5.25 3.96 0.86
C VAL A 234 5.47 3.55 2.31
N LEU A 235 6.42 2.64 2.57
CA LEU A 235 6.77 2.21 3.91
C LEU A 235 7.34 3.35 4.75
N ALA A 236 8.28 4.13 4.20
CA ALA A 236 8.83 5.31 4.86
C ALA A 236 7.74 6.35 5.19
N GLY A 237 6.84 6.63 4.24
CA GLY A 237 5.72 7.53 4.46
C GLY A 237 4.78 7.06 5.58
N SER A 238 4.49 5.76 5.60
CA SER A 238 3.65 5.15 6.63
C SER A 238 4.29 5.18 8.01
N VAL A 239 5.61 4.98 8.12
CA VAL A 239 6.34 5.12 9.39
C VAL A 239 6.25 6.55 9.90
N LEU A 240 6.46 7.55 9.02
CA LEU A 240 6.33 8.96 9.41
C LEU A 240 4.92 9.31 9.86
N GLN A 241 3.89 8.83 9.16
CA GLN A 241 2.50 9.03 9.58
C GLN A 241 2.18 8.30 10.90
N PHE A 242 2.66 7.08 11.08
CA PHE A 242 2.50 6.35 12.34
C PHE A 242 3.11 7.12 13.51
N LEU A 243 4.31 7.67 13.33
CA LEU A 243 4.97 8.51 14.34
C LEU A 243 4.19 9.80 14.59
N ALA A 244 3.68 10.45 13.55
CA ALA A 244 2.85 11.64 13.70
C ALA A 244 1.59 11.33 14.55
N ILE A 245 0.90 10.23 14.24
CA ILE A 245 -0.33 9.84 14.93
C ILE A 245 -0.03 9.40 16.37
N SER A 246 0.93 8.50 16.57
CA SER A 246 1.24 7.92 17.87
C SER A 246 1.88 8.87 18.88
N LEU A 247 2.56 9.93 18.42
CA LEU A 247 3.27 10.86 19.30
C LEU A 247 2.57 12.22 19.47
N TYR A 248 1.69 12.60 18.54
CA TYR A 248 1.13 13.96 18.49
C TYR A 248 -0.38 14.04 18.24
N VAL A 249 -1.06 12.92 17.99
CA VAL A 249 -2.52 12.89 17.78
C VAL A 249 -3.24 12.08 18.85
N MET A 250 -2.66 10.92 19.21
CA MET A 250 -3.04 10.19 20.41
C MET A 250 -2.44 10.91 21.62
#